data_AF-A0A3R7A414-F1
#
_entry.id   AF-A0A3R7A414-F1
#
_cell.length_a   1.000
_cell.length_b   1.000
_cell.length_c   1.000
_cell.angle_alpha   90.00
_cell.angle_beta   90.00
_cell.angle_gamma   90.00
#
_symmetry.space_group_name_H-M   'P 1'
#
loop_
_entity.id
_entity.type
_entity.pdbx_description
1 polymer ?
#
loop_
_entity_poly.entity_id
_entity_poly.type
_entity_poly.pdbx_seq_one_letter_code
_entity_poly.pdbx_strand_id
1 'polypeptide(L)'
;MTCPMFPNQLLAAGCFYRVGAIKVETNVLQGAPHHQRAVRAGVFETIPCGLVLRSIGYKSIPFAGVPFDVKRHVIPNVAGRVTASASPDAPVVPGLYCAGWIKRGPSGIIGTNINCARDTVASVLSDEGSLPPLALQPVAELHAKLRESGAPIVDWDMYRRIEAAEDAAGAAKGKPREKLTSIDDMLAVATQGH
;
A
#
# COMPACT_ATOMS: atom_id res chain seq x y z
N MET A 1 -29.45 -11.48 14.04
CA MET A 1 -28.10 -11.81 13.50
C MET A 1 -27.12 -10.80 14.07
N THR A 2 -26.20 -11.24 14.92
CA THR A 2 -25.18 -10.42 15.56
C THR A 2 -24.10 -10.02 14.56
N CYS A 3 -23.78 -8.73 14.50
CA CYS A 3 -22.79 -8.12 13.59
C CYS A 3 -21.40 -8.07 14.26
N PRO A 4 -20.27 -7.99 13.52
CA PRO A 4 -18.94 -8.00 14.13
C PRO A 4 -18.78 -6.88 15.16
N MET A 5 -18.17 -7.22 16.30
CA MET A 5 -17.83 -6.27 17.35
C MET A 5 -16.56 -5.49 16.96
N PHE A 6 -16.51 -4.19 17.24
CA PHE A 6 -15.32 -3.37 16.99
C PHE A 6 -14.46 -3.26 18.27
N PRO A 7 -13.12 -3.28 18.16
CA PRO A 7 -12.24 -3.02 19.31
C PRO A 7 -12.44 -1.60 19.81
N ASN A 8 -12.88 -1.44 21.06
CA ASN A 8 -13.05 -0.11 21.66
C ASN A 8 -11.91 0.25 22.60
N GLN A 9 -11.24 -0.74 23.23
CA GLN A 9 -10.14 -0.49 24.16
C GLN A 9 -9.27 -1.73 24.37
N LEU A 10 -7.95 -1.57 24.44
CA LEU A 10 -7.01 -2.59 24.92
C LEU A 10 -6.81 -2.42 26.42
N LEU A 11 -6.89 -3.51 27.18
CA LEU A 11 -6.67 -3.52 28.62
C LEU A 11 -5.35 -4.22 28.93
N ALA A 12 -4.56 -3.65 29.85
CA ALA A 12 -3.27 -4.20 30.24
C ALA A 12 -3.43 -5.36 31.25
N ALA A 13 -2.61 -6.40 31.12
CA ALA A 13 -2.48 -7.43 32.15
C ALA A 13 -1.34 -7.08 33.11
N GLY A 14 -1.66 -6.59 34.33
CA GLY A 14 -0.81 -6.62 35.53
C GLY A 14 0.59 -5.98 35.51
N CYS A 15 1.16 -5.66 34.36
CA CYS A 15 2.49 -5.09 34.17
C CYS A 15 2.46 -4.29 32.86
N PHE A 16 3.13 -3.15 32.81
CA PHE A 16 2.81 -1.99 31.94
C PHE A 16 2.89 -2.16 30.40
N TYR A 17 3.07 -3.35 29.84
CA TYR A 17 3.36 -3.51 28.39
C TYR A 17 2.71 -4.71 27.67
N ARG A 18 1.77 -5.44 28.28
CA ARG A 18 1.13 -6.59 27.62
C ARG A 18 -0.38 -6.45 27.55
N VAL A 19 -0.95 -6.79 26.39
CA VAL A 19 -2.40 -6.94 26.22
C VAL A 19 -2.87 -8.05 27.15
N GLY A 20 -3.87 -7.76 27.97
CA GLY A 20 -4.52 -8.72 28.86
C GLY A 20 -5.95 -9.04 28.46
N ALA A 21 -6.63 -8.08 27.83
CA ALA A 21 -7.97 -8.27 27.30
C ALA A 21 -8.29 -7.20 26.24
N ILE A 22 -9.32 -7.46 25.46
CA ILE A 22 -9.95 -6.51 24.55
C ILE A 22 -11.37 -6.25 25.02
N LYS A 23 -11.71 -4.96 25.19
CA LYS A 23 -13.09 -4.53 25.44
C LYS A 23 -13.76 -4.24 24.11
N VAL A 24 -14.89 -4.89 23.88
CA VAL A 24 -15.68 -4.84 22.65
C VAL A 24 -17.10 -4.43 22.95
N GLU A 25 -17.76 -3.82 21.98
CA GLU A 25 -19.17 -3.41 22.09
C GLU A 25 -20.03 -4.17 21.07
N THR A 26 -21.18 -4.65 21.53
CA THR A 26 -22.18 -5.30 20.68
C THR A 26 -22.78 -4.28 19.71
N ASN A 27 -22.91 -4.68 18.46
CA ASN A 27 -23.55 -3.89 17.42
C ASN A 27 -24.85 -4.53 16.95
N VAL A 28 -25.82 -3.69 16.59
CA VAL A 28 -27.05 -4.07 15.87
C VAL A 28 -26.97 -3.59 14.42
N LEU A 29 -27.49 -4.38 13.48
CA LEU A 29 -27.61 -3.98 12.09
C LEU A 29 -28.83 -3.07 11.92
N GLN A 30 -28.62 -1.92 11.29
CA GLN A 30 -29.71 -1.00 10.91
C GLN A 30 -29.59 -0.62 9.43
N GLY A 31 -30.74 -0.46 8.77
CA GLY A 31 -30.83 -0.10 7.35
C GLY A 31 -31.45 -1.19 6.48
N ALA A 32 -31.71 -0.85 5.22
CA ALA A 32 -32.23 -1.79 4.22
C ALA A 32 -31.20 -2.88 3.87
N PRO A 33 -31.63 -4.04 3.35
CA PRO A 33 -30.73 -5.05 2.81
C PRO A 33 -29.68 -4.43 1.87
N HIS A 34 -28.42 -4.88 1.97
CA HIS A 34 -27.25 -4.36 1.23
C HIS A 34 -26.82 -2.92 1.54
N HIS A 35 -27.53 -2.20 2.40
CA HIS A 35 -27.17 -0.86 2.91
C HIS A 35 -27.12 -0.82 4.45
N GLN A 36 -26.95 -1.98 5.07
CA GLN A 36 -26.91 -2.09 6.52
C GLN A 36 -25.61 -1.55 7.08
N ARG A 37 -25.69 -0.90 8.23
CA ARG A 37 -24.54 -0.46 9.02
C ARG A 37 -24.61 -1.03 10.42
N ALA A 38 -23.45 -1.30 10.99
CA ALA A 38 -23.31 -1.64 12.40
C ALA A 38 -23.55 -0.38 13.24
N VAL A 39 -24.50 -0.45 14.18
CA VAL A 39 -24.80 0.62 15.13
C VAL A 39 -24.58 0.11 16.55
N ARG A 40 -23.92 0.94 17.35
CA ARG A 40 -23.54 0.67 18.74
C ARG A 40 -24.78 0.40 19.60
N ALA A 41 -24.78 -0.72 20.35
CA ALA A 41 -25.88 -1.09 21.22
C ALA A 41 -25.67 -0.70 22.70
N GLY A 42 -24.50 -0.16 23.06
CA GLY A 42 -24.17 0.21 24.45
C GLY A 42 -23.89 -0.97 25.40
N VAL A 43 -23.92 -2.21 24.89
CA VAL A 43 -23.60 -3.42 25.65
C VAL A 43 -22.14 -3.78 25.41
N PHE A 44 -21.38 -3.97 26.48
CA PHE A 44 -19.95 -4.24 26.41
C PHE A 44 -19.59 -5.62 26.96
N GLU A 45 -18.60 -6.23 26.35
CA GLU A 45 -17.98 -7.48 26.80
C GLU A 45 -16.46 -7.28 26.87
N THR A 46 -15.81 -7.96 27.80
CA THR A 46 -14.34 -8.00 27.91
C THR A 46 -13.87 -9.41 27.63
N ILE A 47 -13.05 -9.57 26.59
CA ILE A 47 -12.53 -10.85 26.15
C ILE A 47 -11.05 -10.93 26.55
N PRO A 48 -10.66 -11.81 27.49
CA PRO A 48 -9.25 -12.02 27.84
C PRO A 48 -8.44 -12.46 26.62
N CYS A 49 -7.32 -11.79 26.36
CA CYS A 49 -6.45 -12.11 25.23
C CYS A 49 -5.02 -11.56 25.44
N GLY A 50 -4.03 -12.25 24.89
CA GLY A 50 -2.61 -11.84 24.94
C GLY A 50 -2.11 -11.12 23.69
N LEU A 51 -2.88 -11.12 22.61
CA LEU A 51 -2.53 -10.54 21.31
C LEU A 51 -3.79 -10.04 20.60
N VAL A 52 -3.69 -8.87 19.96
CA VAL A 52 -4.74 -8.31 19.11
C VAL A 52 -4.14 -7.93 17.77
N LEU A 53 -4.70 -8.48 16.68
CA LEU A 53 -4.29 -8.20 15.31
C LEU A 53 -5.41 -7.43 14.59
N ARG A 54 -5.10 -6.22 14.09
CA ARG A 54 -6.07 -5.41 13.35
C ARG A 54 -5.95 -5.68 11.85
N SER A 55 -6.98 -6.28 11.26
CA SER A 55 -7.07 -6.55 9.83
C SER A 55 -8.29 -5.85 9.22
N ILE A 56 -8.29 -4.51 9.26
CA ILE A 56 -9.41 -3.65 8.83
C ILE A 56 -9.11 -2.85 7.56
N GLY A 57 -8.15 -3.32 6.76
CA GLY A 57 -7.69 -2.68 5.54
C GLY A 57 -6.44 -1.82 5.72
N TYR A 58 -5.87 -1.41 4.58
CA TYR A 58 -4.68 -0.57 4.51
C TYR A 58 -5.06 0.88 4.19
N LYS A 59 -4.06 1.77 4.18
CA LYS A 59 -4.21 3.15 3.70
C LYS A 59 -2.93 3.53 2.96
N SER A 60 -3.08 4.22 1.84
CA SER A 60 -1.94 4.82 1.16
C SER A 60 -1.41 6.01 1.96
N ILE A 61 -0.14 6.34 1.74
CA ILE A 61 0.56 7.46 2.37
C ILE A 61 0.83 8.50 1.28
N PRO A 62 0.64 9.81 1.55
CA PRO A 62 0.90 10.86 0.55
C PRO A 62 2.39 10.94 0.18
N PHE A 63 2.65 11.35 -1.07
CA PHE A 63 3.99 11.67 -1.57
C PHE A 63 4.15 13.18 -1.70
N ALA A 64 5.36 13.68 -1.46
CA ALA A 64 5.66 15.09 -1.70
C ALA A 64 5.45 15.43 -3.18
N GLY A 65 4.77 16.55 -3.47
CA GLY A 65 4.53 17.02 -4.84
C GLY A 65 3.42 16.30 -5.61
N VAL A 66 2.70 15.36 -5.01
CA VAL A 66 1.59 14.63 -5.66
C VAL A 66 0.27 14.91 -4.92
N PRO A 67 -0.82 15.27 -5.63
CA PRO A 67 -2.14 15.43 -5.02
C PRO A 67 -2.61 14.18 -4.28
N PHE A 68 -3.30 14.34 -3.15
CA PHE A 68 -3.75 13.22 -2.33
C PHE A 68 -5.12 13.49 -1.69
N ASP A 69 -6.03 12.53 -1.83
CA ASP A 69 -7.32 12.54 -1.13
C ASP A 69 -7.14 11.90 0.25
N VAL A 70 -7.04 12.72 1.29
CA VAL A 70 -6.86 12.27 2.68
C VAL A 70 -8.07 11.52 3.25
N LYS A 71 -9.28 11.70 2.68
CA LYS A 71 -10.48 11.00 3.14
C LYS A 71 -10.51 9.58 2.59
N ARG A 72 -10.21 9.42 1.29
CA ARG A 72 -10.21 8.14 0.59
C ARG A 72 -8.86 7.40 0.63
N HIS A 73 -7.79 8.08 1.02
CA HIS A 73 -6.41 7.60 1.01
C HIS A 73 -5.94 7.07 -0.36
N VAL A 74 -6.21 7.85 -1.41
CA VAL A 74 -5.84 7.57 -2.80
C VAL A 74 -5.30 8.83 -3.48
N ILE A 75 -4.61 8.67 -4.61
CA ILE A 75 -4.34 9.78 -5.52
C ILE A 75 -5.64 10.07 -6.28
N PRO A 76 -6.17 11.31 -6.24
CA PRO A 76 -7.39 11.66 -6.95
C PRO A 76 -7.13 11.58 -8.46
N ASN A 77 -8.06 10.98 -9.20
CA ASN A 77 -7.87 10.67 -10.62
C ASN A 77 -9.18 10.48 -11.38
N VAL A 78 -9.12 10.63 -12.70
CA VAL A 78 -10.17 10.27 -13.67
C VAL A 78 -9.61 9.26 -14.65
N ALA A 79 -10.16 8.04 -14.67
CA ALA A 79 -9.69 6.92 -15.47
C ALA A 79 -8.19 6.58 -15.31
N GLY A 80 -7.54 7.06 -14.24
CA GLY A 80 -6.09 6.89 -14.00
C GLY A 80 -5.26 8.15 -14.24
N ARG A 81 -5.78 9.19 -14.90
CA ARG A 81 -5.15 10.51 -15.00
C ARG A 81 -5.25 11.22 -13.67
N VAL A 82 -4.13 11.62 -13.07
CA VAL A 82 -4.13 12.30 -11.76
C VAL A 82 -4.76 13.68 -11.90
N THR A 83 -5.58 14.08 -10.93
CA THR A 83 -6.18 15.42 -10.87
C THR A 83 -5.47 16.29 -9.83
N ALA A 84 -5.47 17.60 -10.03
CA ALA A 84 -4.76 18.55 -9.16
C ALA A 84 -5.29 18.57 -7.71
N SER A 85 -6.51 18.10 -7.48
CA SER A 85 -7.10 17.89 -6.15
C SER A 85 -8.21 16.84 -6.20
N ALA A 86 -8.80 16.55 -5.04
CA ALA A 86 -9.97 15.67 -4.92
C ALA A 86 -11.31 16.33 -5.29
N SER A 87 -11.30 17.61 -5.70
CA SER A 87 -12.51 18.29 -6.19
C SER A 87 -13.01 17.66 -7.49
N PRO A 88 -14.34 17.49 -7.70
CA PRO A 88 -14.89 16.96 -8.93
C PRO A 88 -14.46 17.73 -10.20
N ASP A 89 -14.26 19.04 -10.08
CA ASP A 89 -13.89 19.93 -11.19
C ASP A 89 -12.38 20.16 -11.31
N ALA A 90 -11.56 19.42 -10.54
CA ALA A 90 -10.12 19.59 -10.56
C ALA A 90 -9.55 19.20 -11.93
N PRO A 91 -8.72 20.05 -12.56
CA PRO A 91 -8.09 19.71 -13.82
C PRO A 91 -7.12 18.53 -13.65
N VAL A 92 -6.92 17.79 -14.74
CA VAL A 92 -5.90 16.74 -14.80
C VAL A 92 -4.51 17.36 -14.76
N VAL A 93 -3.56 16.67 -14.12
CA VAL A 93 -2.13 16.97 -14.16
C VAL A 93 -1.56 16.26 -15.39
N PRO A 94 -1.17 16.98 -16.46
CA PRO A 94 -0.72 16.35 -17.69
C PRO A 94 0.50 15.45 -17.46
N GLY A 95 0.48 14.23 -18.02
CA GLY A 95 1.60 13.29 -17.93
C GLY A 95 1.71 12.53 -16.61
N LEU A 96 0.83 12.77 -15.63
CA LEU A 96 0.82 12.07 -14.35
C LEU A 96 -0.35 11.10 -14.25
N TYR A 97 -0.04 9.82 -14.00
CA TYR A 97 -1.02 8.74 -13.96
C TYR A 97 -0.85 7.88 -12.71
N CYS A 98 -1.88 7.13 -12.35
CA CYS A 98 -1.86 6.17 -11.26
C CYS A 98 -2.59 4.87 -11.61
N ALA A 99 -2.25 3.77 -10.95
CA ALA A 99 -2.88 2.46 -11.13
C ALA A 99 -2.84 1.65 -9.82
N GLY A 100 -3.66 0.60 -9.72
CA GLY A 100 -3.69 -0.29 -8.55
C GLY A 100 -4.33 0.34 -7.31
N TRP A 101 -3.84 -0.02 -6.12
CA TRP A 101 -4.44 0.42 -4.85
C TRP A 101 -4.32 1.92 -4.60
N ILE A 102 -3.26 2.57 -5.07
CA ILE A 102 -3.12 4.03 -4.94
C ILE A 102 -4.18 4.79 -5.77
N LYS A 103 -4.75 4.15 -6.81
CA LYS A 103 -5.84 4.67 -7.66
C LYS A 103 -7.23 4.40 -7.08
N ARG A 104 -7.48 3.18 -6.57
CA ARG A 104 -8.83 2.67 -6.24
C ARG A 104 -9.09 2.44 -4.76
N GLY A 105 -8.06 2.48 -3.93
CA GLY A 105 -8.07 2.01 -2.56
C GLY A 105 -7.67 0.53 -2.43
N PRO A 106 -7.43 0.04 -1.20
CA PRO A 106 -6.83 -1.26 -0.93
C PRO A 106 -7.86 -2.38 -0.95
N SER A 107 -8.50 -2.57 -2.11
CA SER A 107 -9.49 -3.62 -2.33
C SER A 107 -9.27 -4.33 -3.68
N GLY A 108 -9.70 -5.59 -3.72
CA GLY A 108 -9.50 -6.48 -4.86
C GLY A 108 -8.21 -7.31 -4.77
N ILE A 109 -8.11 -8.26 -5.68
CA ILE A 109 -7.00 -9.21 -5.79
C ILE A 109 -6.01 -8.77 -6.86
N ILE A 110 -4.93 -9.54 -7.06
CA ILE A 110 -3.94 -9.30 -8.12
C ILE A 110 -4.62 -9.12 -9.49
N GLY A 111 -5.59 -9.98 -9.83
CA GLY A 111 -6.35 -9.88 -11.08
C GLY A 111 -7.13 -8.56 -11.24
N THR A 112 -7.66 -8.00 -10.15
CA THR A 112 -8.34 -6.69 -10.18
C THR A 112 -7.38 -5.57 -10.55
N ASN A 113 -6.11 -5.68 -10.15
CA ASN A 113 -5.08 -4.69 -10.49
C ASN A 113 -4.65 -4.76 -11.96
N ILE A 114 -4.70 -5.94 -12.59
CA ILE A 114 -4.39 -6.10 -14.02
C ILE A 114 -5.35 -5.26 -14.88
N ASN A 115 -6.66 -5.40 -14.67
CA ASN A 115 -7.64 -4.62 -15.44
C ASN A 115 -7.52 -3.12 -15.14
N CYS A 116 -7.37 -2.78 -13.86
CA CYS A 116 -7.16 -1.39 -13.44
C CYS A 116 -5.95 -0.72 -14.12
N ALA A 117 -4.86 -1.46 -14.30
CA ALA A 117 -3.67 -0.98 -14.99
C ALA A 117 -3.91 -0.83 -16.50
N ARG A 118 -4.61 -1.77 -17.14
CA ARG A 118 -4.99 -1.67 -18.56
C ARG A 118 -5.78 -0.40 -18.85
N ASP A 119 -6.74 -0.04 -18.00
CA ASP A 119 -7.54 1.19 -18.16
C ASP A 119 -6.66 2.45 -18.06
N THR A 120 -5.69 2.45 -17.14
CA THR A 120 -4.73 3.56 -17.02
C THR A 120 -3.82 3.62 -18.26
N VAL A 121 -3.34 2.50 -18.76
CA VAL A 121 -2.51 2.45 -19.98
C VAL A 121 -3.29 2.94 -21.20
N ALA A 122 -4.56 2.56 -21.34
CA ALA A 122 -5.42 3.08 -22.40
C ALA A 122 -5.52 4.61 -22.35
N SER A 123 -5.60 5.18 -21.14
CA SER A 123 -5.58 6.64 -20.94
C SER A 123 -4.24 7.26 -21.36
N VAL A 124 -3.12 6.67 -20.97
CA VAL A 124 -1.77 7.11 -21.37
C VAL A 124 -1.64 7.15 -22.89
N LEU A 125 -2.07 6.08 -23.57
CA LEU A 125 -2.00 5.98 -25.03
C LEU A 125 -2.93 6.99 -25.71
N SER A 126 -4.14 7.22 -25.18
CA SER A 126 -5.07 8.19 -25.76
C SER A 126 -4.64 9.64 -25.59
N ASP A 127 -3.78 9.93 -24.62
CA ASP A 127 -3.24 11.27 -24.39
C ASP A 127 -2.03 11.57 -25.29
N GLU A 128 -1.53 10.58 -26.03
CA GLU A 128 -0.44 10.74 -26.98
C GLU A 128 -0.76 11.87 -27.98
N GLY A 129 0.18 12.80 -28.17
CA GLY A 129 0.01 13.99 -29.00
C GLY A 129 -0.77 15.14 -28.35
N SER A 130 -1.49 14.92 -27.25
CA SER A 130 -2.17 15.98 -26.49
C SER A 130 -1.35 16.49 -25.29
N LEU A 131 -0.32 15.73 -24.90
CA LEU A 131 0.55 16.10 -23.79
C LEU A 131 1.41 17.32 -24.16
N PRO A 132 1.70 18.21 -23.18
CA PRO A 132 2.63 19.30 -23.40
C PRO A 132 3.97 18.78 -23.93
N PRO A 133 4.60 19.49 -24.90
CA PRO A 133 5.91 19.09 -25.39
C PRO A 133 6.91 19.06 -24.24
N LEU A 134 7.62 17.94 -24.11
CA LEU A 134 8.63 17.72 -23.09
C LEU A 134 10.00 17.61 -23.77
N ALA A 135 10.96 18.41 -23.31
CA ALA A 135 12.36 18.22 -23.63
C ALA A 135 12.92 17.07 -22.78
N LEU A 136 12.82 15.85 -23.30
CA LEU A 136 13.31 14.66 -22.60
C LEU A 136 14.82 14.77 -22.39
N GLN A 137 15.26 14.59 -21.14
CA GLN A 137 16.68 14.46 -20.83
C GLN A 137 17.12 12.99 -21.00
N PRO A 138 18.39 12.73 -21.35
CA PRO A 138 18.93 11.38 -21.36
C PRO A 138 18.73 10.67 -20.01
N VAL A 139 18.41 9.38 -20.04
CA VAL A 139 18.27 8.55 -18.83
C VAL A 139 19.55 8.54 -17.98
N ALA A 140 20.71 8.77 -18.59
CA ALA A 140 21.99 8.90 -17.90
C ALA A 140 21.99 10.03 -16.85
N GLU A 141 21.27 11.13 -17.09
CA GLU A 141 21.14 12.22 -16.13
C GLU A 141 20.30 11.83 -14.92
N LEU A 142 19.25 11.03 -15.12
CA LEU A 142 18.50 10.44 -14.00
C LEU A 142 19.40 9.53 -13.17
N HIS A 143 20.20 8.69 -13.81
CA HIS A 143 21.15 7.83 -13.11
C HIS A 143 22.21 8.63 -12.36
N ALA A 144 22.71 9.74 -12.92
CA ALA A 144 23.64 10.63 -12.23
C ALA A 144 23.00 11.24 -10.96
N LYS A 145 21.79 11.79 -11.07
CA LYS A 145 21.03 12.34 -9.94
C LYS A 145 20.76 11.30 -8.85
N LEU A 146 20.43 10.07 -9.25
CA LEU A 146 20.23 8.98 -8.29
C LEU A 146 21.52 8.65 -7.54
N ARG A 147 22.68 8.63 -8.22
CA ARG A 147 23.98 8.40 -7.57
C ARG A 147 24.37 9.56 -6.63
N GLU A 148 24.15 10.80 -7.06
CA GLU A 148 24.42 12.00 -6.26
C GLU A 148 23.55 12.07 -4.99
N SER A 149 22.37 11.46 -5.00
CA SER A 149 21.49 11.43 -3.83
C SER A 149 22.07 10.69 -2.62
N GLY A 150 23.10 9.86 -2.83
CA GLY A 150 23.70 9.00 -1.79
C GLY A 150 22.80 7.84 -1.36
N ALA A 151 21.63 7.66 -1.96
CA ALA A 151 20.75 6.53 -1.67
C ALA A 151 21.30 5.23 -2.28
N PRO A 152 21.20 4.08 -1.59
CA PRO A 152 21.58 2.80 -2.17
C PRO A 152 20.65 2.45 -3.33
N ILE A 153 21.23 2.20 -4.50
CA ILE A 153 20.49 1.80 -5.71
C ILE A 153 20.65 0.29 -5.88
N VAL A 154 19.53 -0.42 -5.98
CA VAL A 154 19.49 -1.85 -6.29
C VAL A 154 18.88 -1.99 -7.69
N ASP A 155 19.71 -2.35 -8.67
CA ASP A 155 19.23 -2.68 -10.00
C ASP A 155 18.71 -4.12 -10.07
N TRP A 156 18.32 -4.54 -11.28
CA TRP A 156 17.77 -5.87 -11.51
C TRP A 156 18.75 -7.00 -11.22
N ASP A 157 20.03 -6.85 -11.60
CA ASP A 157 21.03 -7.89 -11.39
C ASP A 157 21.42 -8.00 -9.92
N MET A 158 21.49 -6.88 -9.21
CA MET A 158 21.66 -6.83 -7.76
C MET A 158 20.48 -7.50 -7.02
N TYR A 159 19.24 -7.23 -7.43
CA TYR A 159 18.06 -7.92 -6.89
C TYR A 159 18.15 -9.44 -7.11
N ARG A 160 18.58 -9.89 -8.28
CA ARG A 160 18.77 -11.33 -8.56
C ARG A 160 19.83 -11.99 -7.69
N ARG A 161 20.84 -11.25 -7.22
CA ARG A 161 21.82 -11.75 -6.23
C ARG A 161 21.14 -12.01 -4.88
N ILE A 162 20.31 -11.08 -4.41
CA ILE A 162 19.50 -11.26 -3.20
C ILE A 162 18.66 -12.53 -3.35
N GLU A 163 17.95 -12.64 -4.47
CA GLU A 163 17.09 -13.78 -4.77
C GLU A 163 17.85 -15.12 -4.69
N ALA A 164 18.99 -15.21 -5.37
CA ALA A 164 19.81 -16.42 -5.37
C ALA A 164 20.34 -16.78 -3.97
N ALA A 165 20.72 -15.79 -3.17
CA ALA A 165 21.19 -16.02 -1.80
C ALA A 165 20.05 -16.53 -0.90
N GLU A 166 18.85 -15.95 -1.00
CA GLU A 166 17.67 -16.39 -0.25
C GLU A 166 17.25 -17.82 -0.64
N ASP A 167 17.30 -18.15 -1.94
CA ASP A 167 16.98 -19.48 -2.45
C ASP A 167 18.02 -20.53 -1.98
N ALA A 168 19.31 -20.22 -2.04
CA ALA A 168 20.38 -21.11 -1.56
C ALA A 168 20.27 -21.38 -0.05
N ALA A 169 20.01 -20.34 0.75
CA ALA A 169 19.79 -20.46 2.18
C ALA A 169 18.51 -21.25 2.51
N GLY A 170 17.47 -21.11 1.68
CA GLY A 170 16.25 -21.90 1.76
C GLY A 170 16.50 -23.38 1.48
N ALA A 171 17.19 -23.68 0.37
CA ALA A 171 17.48 -25.04 -0.06
C ALA A 171 18.26 -25.84 1.00
N ALA A 172 19.24 -25.22 1.66
CA ALA A 172 19.99 -25.83 2.77
C ALA A 172 19.11 -26.25 3.96
N LYS A 173 17.90 -25.71 4.07
CA LYS A 173 16.91 -26.00 5.12
C LYS A 173 15.67 -26.74 4.61
N GLY A 174 15.66 -27.16 3.34
CA GLY A 174 14.48 -27.79 2.72
C GLY A 174 13.30 -26.83 2.53
N LYS A 175 13.56 -25.51 2.45
CA LYS A 175 12.57 -24.46 2.18
C LYS A 175 12.71 -23.96 0.74
N PRO A 176 11.64 -23.43 0.12
CA PRO A 176 11.77 -22.77 -1.18
C PRO A 176 12.67 -21.54 -1.11
N ARG A 177 12.68 -20.84 0.04
CA ARG A 177 13.43 -19.61 0.26
C ARG A 177 13.61 -19.35 1.75
N GLU A 178 14.74 -18.75 2.13
CA GLU A 178 14.94 -18.11 3.43
C GLU A 178 15.19 -16.62 3.22
N LYS A 179 14.22 -15.78 3.60
CA LYS A 179 14.30 -14.34 3.30
C LYS A 179 15.34 -13.63 4.16
N LEU A 180 16.06 -12.69 3.55
CA LEU A 180 16.80 -11.68 4.30
C LEU A 180 15.77 -10.72 4.91
N THR A 181 15.88 -10.49 6.22
CA THR A 181 14.87 -9.74 6.98
C THR A 181 15.31 -8.33 7.38
N SER A 182 16.55 -7.96 7.05
CA SER A 182 17.09 -6.62 7.25
C SER A 182 17.49 -5.98 5.93
N ILE A 183 17.38 -4.65 5.86
CA ILE A 183 17.83 -3.88 4.69
C ILE A 183 19.35 -3.99 4.53
N ASP A 184 20.09 -3.97 5.63
CA ASP A 184 21.56 -4.05 5.62
C ASP A 184 22.04 -5.37 5.02
N ASP A 185 21.43 -6.50 5.39
CA ASP A 185 21.78 -7.81 4.80
C ASP A 185 21.44 -7.86 3.31
N MET A 186 20.26 -7.33 2.92
CA MET A 186 19.88 -7.25 1.51
C MET A 186 20.88 -6.41 0.70
N LEU A 187 21.31 -5.26 1.23
CA LEU A 187 22.28 -4.39 0.57
C LEU A 187 23.69 -5.00 0.52
N ALA A 188 24.10 -5.69 1.59
CA ALA A 188 25.38 -6.40 1.62
C ALA A 188 25.44 -7.49 0.55
N VAL A 189 24.36 -8.24 0.33
CA VAL A 189 24.28 -9.26 -0.73
C VAL A 189 24.16 -8.63 -2.12
N ALA A 190 23.33 -7.60 -2.28
CA ALA A 190 23.14 -6.90 -3.55
C ALA A 190 24.47 -6.35 -4.11
N THR A 191 25.30 -5.78 -3.24
CA THR A 191 26.54 -5.09 -3.63
C THR A 191 27.79 -5.98 -3.66
N GLN A 192 27.69 -7.26 -3.27
CA GLN A 192 28.79 -8.22 -3.39
C GLN A 192 29.30 -8.31 -4.84
N GLY A 193 30.59 -8.05 -5.05
CA GLY A 193 31.24 -8.07 -6.36
C GLY A 193 31.33 -6.70 -7.06
N HIS A 194 31.08 -5.60 -6.36
CA HIS A 194 31.48 -4.25 -6.74
C HIS A 194 32.63 -3.72 -5.89
#